data_AF-A0A7G2JVZ6-F1
#
_entry.id   AF-A0A7G2JVZ6-F1
#
_cell.length_a   1.000
_cell.length_b   1.000
_cell.length_c   1.000
_cell.angle_alpha   90.00
_cell.angle_beta   90.00
_cell.angle_gamma   90.00
#
_symmetry.space_group_name_H-M   'P 1'
#
loop_
_entity.id
_entity.type
_entity.pdbx_description
1 polymer ?
#
loop_
_entity_poly.entity_id
_entity_poly.type
_entity_poly.pdbx_seq_one_letter_code
_entity_poly.pdbx_strand_id
1 'polypeptide(L)' 'VQLGESVAICEQIGDPTTSKGPVERQIVRIVTPGTVSDEALLPERQDNLIAAVYQEKEKL' A
#
# COMPACT_ATOMS: atom_id res chain seq x y z
N VAL A 1 4.89 -6.26 6.86
CA VAL A 1 4.61 -5.01 7.59
C VAL A 1 5.24 -4.91 8.98
N GLN A 2 5.50 -6.01 9.69
CA GLN A 2 6.07 -5.95 11.06
C GLN A 2 7.41 -5.19 11.19
N LEU A 3 8.20 -5.13 10.11
CA LEU A 3 9.45 -4.34 10.07
C LEU A 3 9.22 -2.84 9.75
N GLY A 4 7.99 -2.39 9.58
CA GLY A 4 7.67 -0.98 9.26
C GLY A 4 7.79 -0.61 7.77
N GLU A 5 8.19 -1.54 6.91
CA GLU A 5 8.41 -1.25 5.49
C GLU A 5 7.13 -1.20 4.67
N SER A 6 7.08 -0.25 3.73
CA SER A 6 6.00 -0.13 2.74
C SER A 6 6.33 -0.89 1.47
N VAL A 7 5.35 -1.57 0.88
CA VAL A 7 5.53 -2.41 -0.31
C VAL A 7 4.45 -2.10 -1.35
N ALA A 8 4.86 -1.85 -2.59
CA ALA A 8 3.95 -1.80 -3.72
C ALA A 8 3.83 -3.22 -4.34
N ILE A 9 2.61 -3.73 -4.44
CA ILE A 9 2.30 -5.01 -5.06
C ILE A 9 1.94 -4.75 -6.53
N CYS A 10 2.70 -5.37 -7.42
CA CYS A 10 2.57 -5.23 -8.86
C CYS A 10 2.13 -6.57 -9.47
N GLU A 11 1.03 -6.55 -10.22
CA GLU A 11 0.44 -7.73 -10.83
C GLU A 11 0.44 -7.63 -12.35
N GLN A 12 0.33 -8.77 -13.02
CA GLN A 12 0.08 -8.82 -14.46
C GLN A 12 -1.41 -8.58 -14.72
N ILE A 13 -1.73 -7.57 -15.53
CA ILE A 13 -3.10 -7.19 -15.86
C ILE A 13 -3.49 -7.69 -17.26
N GLY A 14 -2.54 -7.70 -18.18
CA GLY A 14 -2.74 -8.20 -19.53
C GLY A 14 -2.77 -9.73 -19.60
N ASP A 15 -3.36 -10.27 -20.68
CA ASP A 15 -3.32 -11.70 -20.97
C ASP A 15 -1.95 -12.09 -21.56
N PRO A 16 -1.21 -13.03 -20.95
CA PRO A 16 0.07 -13.51 -21.48
C PRO A 16 -0.03 -14.11 -22.88
N THR A 17 -1.16 -14.71 -23.24
CA THR A 17 -1.35 -15.41 -24.52
C THR A 17 -1.53 -14.44 -25.70
N THR A 18 -1.98 -13.21 -25.42
CA THR A 18 -2.18 -12.17 -26.44
C THR A 18 -1.02 -11.17 -26.49
N SER A 19 -0.10 -11.25 -25.53
CA SER A 19 1.04 -10.33 -25.41
C SER A 19 2.25 -10.82 -26.23
N LYS A 20 2.77 -9.96 -27.13
CA LYS A 20 3.98 -10.27 -27.92
C LYS A 20 5.31 -10.08 -27.17
N GLY A 21 5.27 -9.46 -25.99
CA GLY A 21 6.43 -9.14 -25.16
C GLY A 21 6.06 -9.22 -23.67
N PRO A 22 6.84 -8.61 -22.76
CA PRO A 22 6.48 -8.56 -21.35
C PRO A 22 5.03 -8.07 -21.16
N VAL A 23 4.25 -8.86 -20.43
CA VAL A 23 2.84 -8.57 -20.14
C VAL A 23 2.72 -7.24 -19.39
N GLU A 24 1.65 -6.50 -19.67
CA GLU A 24 1.31 -5.27 -18.94
C GLU A 24 1.23 -5.55 -17.43
N ARG A 25 1.87 -4.68 -16.65
CA ARG A 25 1.92 -4.77 -15.20
C ARG A 25 1.52 -3.45 -14.55
N GLN A 26 0.77 -3.54 -13.47
CA GLN A 26 0.32 -2.36 -12.72
C GLN A 26 0.44 -2.59 -11.21
N ILE A 27 0.72 -1.50 -10.47
CA ILE A 27 0.63 -1.51 -9.02
C ILE A 27 -0.85 -1.54 -8.65
N VAL A 28 -1.30 -2.66 -8.07
CA VAL A 28 -2.70 -2.85 -7.71
C VAL A 28 -2.97 -2.52 -6.24
N ARG A 29 -1.93 -2.52 -5.40
CA ARG A 29 -2.04 -2.23 -3.97
C ARG A 29 -0.72 -1.72 -3.41
N ILE A 30 -0.79 -0.74 -2.52
CA ILE A 30 0.34 -0.33 -1.68
C ILE A 30 0.02 -0.75 -0.24
N VAL A 31 0.85 -1.62 0.30
CA VAL A 31 0.76 -2.10 1.67
C VAL A 31 1.70 -1.25 2.53
N THR A 32 1.14 -0.42 3.40
CA THR A 32 1.91 0.36 4.39
C THR A 32 1.49 -0.06 5.80
N PRO A 33 2.36 0.05 6.83
CA PRO A 33 2.00 -0.35 8.19
C PRO A 33 0.70 0.30 8.69
N GLY A 34 0.47 1.58 8.38
CA GLY A 34 -0.72 2.31 8.82
C GLY A 34 -1.97 2.12 7.95
N THR A 35 -1.91 1.40 6.83
CA THR A 35 -3.05 1.25 5.89
C THR A 35 -3.49 -0.19 5.68
N VAL A 36 -2.94 -1.16 6.43
CA VAL A 36 -3.39 -2.55 6.35
C VAL A 36 -4.78 -2.72 6.99
N SER A 37 -5.59 -3.54 6.35
CA SER A 37 -6.95 -3.91 6.78
C SER A 37 -7.18 -5.43 6.76
N ASP A 38 -6.17 -6.20 6.33
CA ASP A 38 -6.22 -7.66 6.36
C ASP A 38 -6.04 -8.13 7.80
N GLU A 39 -6.96 -8.96 8.29
CA GLU A 39 -6.97 -9.47 9.67
C GLU A 39 -5.66 -10.17 10.02
N ALA A 40 -5.08 -10.91 9.09
CA ALA A 40 -3.81 -11.62 9.31
C ALA A 40 -2.61 -10.66 9.52
N LEU A 41 -2.75 -9.39 9.16
CA LEU A 41 -1.72 -8.35 9.28
C LEU A 41 -1.98 -7.39 10.44
N LEU A 42 -3.15 -7.47 11.08
CA LEU A 42 -3.55 -6.58 12.17
C LEU A 42 -3.30 -7.20 13.55
N PRO A 43 -2.91 -6.38 14.54
CA PRO A 43 -2.88 -6.84 15.93
C PRO A 43 -4.31 -6.96 16.49
N GLU A 44 -4.67 -8.13 17.04
CA GLU A 44 -6.05 -8.44 17.47
C GLU A 44 -6.62 -7.51 18.56
N ARG A 45 -5.77 -6.90 19.39
CA ARG A 45 -6.19 -6.14 20.58
C ARG A 45 -5.57 -4.75 20.65
N GLN A 46 -5.14 -4.22 19.51
CA GLN A 46 -4.55 -2.88 19.41
C GLN A 46 -5.05 -2.19 18.14
N ASP A 47 -5.28 -0.88 18.22
CA ASP A 47 -5.64 -0.09 17.05
C ASP A 47 -4.42 0.09 16.12
N ASN A 48 -4.64 -0.05 14.81
CA ASN A 48 -3.63 0.25 13.79
C ASN A 48 -3.89 1.63 13.19
N LEU A 49 -3.35 2.67 13.83
CA LEU A 49 -3.66 4.07 13.51
C LEU A 49 -2.77 4.62 12.39
N ILE A 50 -3.36 5.48 11.55
CA ILE A 50 -2.64 6.38 10.65
C ILE A 50 -2.88 7.82 11.09
N ALA A 51 -1.85 8.66 10.96
CA ALA A 51 -1.91 10.06 11.35
C ALA A 51 -1.42 10.96 10.22
N ALA A 52 -1.97 12.17 10.17
CA ALA A 52 -1.46 13.28 9.38
C ALA A 52 -1.38 14.51 10.28
N VAL A 53 -0.32 15.29 10.13
CA VAL A 53 -0.10 16.54 10.88
C VAL A 53 0.13 17.66 9.88
N TYR A 54 -0.46 18.80 10.15
CA TYR A 54 -0.27 20.03 9.38
C TYR A 54 -0.13 21.20 10.36
N GLN A 55 0.81 22.10 10.08
CA GLN A 55 0.97 23.35 10.80
C GLN A 55 0.65 24.50 9.86
N GLU A 56 -0.37 25.28 10.22
CA GLU A 56 -0.70 26.50 9.50
C GLU A 56 0.38 27.57 9.75
N LYS A 57 0.81 28.25 8.68
CA LYS A 57 1.73 29.39 8.82
C LYS A 57 0.92 30.63 9.21
N GLU A 58 1.30 31.28 10.30
CA GLU A 58 0.82 32.63 10.60
C GLU A 58 1.18 33.56 9.43
N LYS A 59 0.17 34.24 8.88
CA LYS A 59 0.39 35.34 7.94
C LYS A 59 0.78 36.56 8.78
N LEU A 60 2.05 36.95 8.70
CA LEU A 60 2.52 38.27 9.10
C LEU A 60 2.00 39.34 8.13
#